data_AF-A0A7C8CQ35-F1
#
_entry.id   AF-A0A7C8CQ35-F1
#
_cell.length_a   1.000
_cell.length_b   1.000
_cell.length_c   1.000
_cell.angle_alpha   90.00
_cell.angle_beta   90.00
_cell.angle_gamma   90.00
#
_symmetry.space_group_name_H-M   'P 1'
#
loop_
_entity.id
_entity.type
_entity.pdbx_description
1 polymer ?
#
loop_
_entity_poly.entity_id
_entity_poly.type
_entity_poly.pdbx_seq_one_letter_code
_entity_poly.pdbx_strand_id
1 'polypeptide(L)'
;MNHGFPNGTETMQLAIGEVEPEPQAATFSGLGDFAGGIFFSFAVGVSSDGSTVVGSSISASGEEAFRWTESGGMVGLGDLAGGDFSSRALGVSANGSTVVGRGTSASGYEPFRWTQSEGMVGLGDLAGGDFFGRAYDVSADGSTVVGRGSSASSQSEAFLWTQSGGMVGLGNLPGGQPNSRAYGVSADGSTVLGGSASAAVPIGEEAFLWTLSGGMVALGDLAGGIFESGARKISTDGSTVVGVGSSASGYEAFRWTQSGGMVGLGDLVGGTFSSWGADISADGSTVVGWGNSALGEEAFVWNETNGMQVLKQVLIDQGIDMTGWTLSRAWSVSDDGLTIVGQGTNPSGNLEAWIATLSASSPPPVPSLGPVGMSVLTGLLLGIGLAASRLRSRP
;
A
#
# COMPACT_ATOMS: atom_id res chain seq x y z
N MET A 1 30.73 4.17 70.44
CA MET A 1 29.49 4.84 69.98
C MET A 1 29.68 5.17 68.50
N ASN A 2 28.74 4.68 67.66
CA ASN A 2 28.42 4.98 66.25
C ASN A 2 29.56 5.19 65.24
N HIS A 3 29.75 4.31 64.25
CA HIS A 3 28.93 4.04 63.04
C HIS A 3 28.89 5.17 62.01
N GLY A 4 29.49 4.92 60.85
CA GLY A 4 29.34 5.68 59.61
C GLY A 4 30.09 5.02 58.46
N PHE A 5 29.46 4.04 57.80
CA PHE A 5 29.88 3.55 56.47
C PHE A 5 29.04 4.26 55.41
N PRO A 6 29.60 4.67 54.26
CA PRO A 6 28.84 4.73 53.03
C PRO A 6 28.98 3.39 52.29
N ASN A 7 27.87 2.68 52.14
CA ASN A 7 27.72 1.55 51.21
C ASN A 7 27.59 2.11 49.79
N GLY A 8 28.63 1.95 48.98
CA GLY A 8 28.53 2.04 47.52
C GLY A 8 28.20 0.65 46.97
N THR A 9 26.93 0.37 46.73
CA THR A 9 26.52 -0.77 45.89
C THR A 9 26.59 -0.34 44.44
N GLU A 10 27.66 -0.73 43.74
CA GLU A 10 27.67 -0.78 42.29
C GLU A 10 26.72 -1.91 41.86
N THR A 11 25.51 -1.54 41.43
CA THR A 11 24.63 -2.44 40.71
C THR A 11 25.25 -2.73 39.35
N MET A 12 25.85 -3.92 39.22
CA MET A 12 26.19 -4.50 37.93
C MET A 12 24.88 -4.80 37.20
N GLN A 13 24.44 -3.87 36.35
CA GLN A 13 23.27 -4.05 35.51
C GLN A 13 23.65 -5.09 34.45
N LEU A 14 23.20 -6.33 34.62
CA LEU A 14 23.27 -7.34 33.57
C LEU A 14 22.45 -6.78 32.41
N ALA A 15 23.13 -6.38 31.33
CA ALA A 15 22.48 -6.16 30.06
C ALA A 15 21.93 -7.52 29.62
N ILE A 16 20.62 -7.71 29.82
CA ILE A 16 19.88 -8.70 29.04
C ILE A 16 20.03 -8.25 27.60
N GLY A 17 20.83 -8.98 26.81
CA GLY A 17 20.90 -8.74 25.38
C GLY A 17 19.48 -8.79 24.84
N GLU A 18 19.05 -7.74 24.15
CA GLU A 18 17.89 -7.83 23.29
C GLU A 18 18.15 -9.02 22.37
N VAL A 19 17.33 -10.05 22.48
CA VAL A 19 17.36 -11.15 21.52
C VAL A 19 16.94 -10.52 20.22
N GLU A 20 17.90 -10.23 19.34
CA GLU A 20 17.59 -9.79 17.99
C GLU A 20 16.59 -10.81 17.40
N PRO A 21 15.43 -10.36 16.87
CA PRO A 21 14.50 -11.28 16.25
C PRO A 21 15.25 -12.05 15.17
N GLU A 22 15.10 -13.38 15.19
CA GLU A 22 15.62 -14.25 14.13
C GLU A 22 15.22 -13.66 12.77
N PRO A 23 16.17 -13.56 11.81
CA PRO A 23 15.87 -12.98 10.52
C PRO A 23 14.68 -13.72 9.90
N GLN A 24 13.67 -12.96 9.50
CA GLN A 24 12.46 -13.52 8.88
C GLN A 24 12.89 -14.30 7.62
N ALA A 25 12.54 -15.58 7.57
CA ALA A 25 12.83 -16.42 6.42
C ALA A 25 11.81 -16.19 5.31
N ALA A 26 12.26 -16.30 4.06
CA ALA A 26 11.37 -16.25 2.91
C ALA A 26 10.33 -17.37 2.96
N THR A 27 9.10 -17.06 2.57
CA THR A 27 8.01 -18.04 2.45
C THR A 27 7.14 -17.74 1.24
N PHE A 28 6.42 -18.75 0.76
CA PHE A 28 5.40 -18.61 -0.26
C PHE A 28 4.29 -19.63 -0.05
N SER A 29 3.04 -19.20 -0.16
CA SER A 29 1.87 -20.08 -0.12
C SER A 29 0.76 -19.56 -1.04
N GLY A 30 0.13 -20.48 -1.77
CA GLY A 30 -1.21 -20.25 -2.30
C GLY A 30 -2.22 -20.18 -1.15
N LEU A 31 -3.27 -19.38 -1.29
CA LEU A 31 -4.31 -19.22 -0.27
C LEU A 31 -5.48 -20.20 -0.42
N GLY A 32 -5.52 -20.98 -1.50
CA GLY A 32 -6.64 -21.85 -1.86
C GLY A 32 -7.86 -21.08 -2.35
N ASP A 33 -9.02 -21.73 -2.30
CA ASP A 33 -10.33 -21.26 -2.75
C ASP A 33 -11.44 -21.62 -1.76
N PHE A 34 -12.65 -21.12 -2.02
CA PHE A 34 -13.85 -21.63 -1.36
C PHE A 34 -14.34 -22.93 -1.98
N ALA A 35 -14.64 -23.90 -1.11
CA ALA A 35 -15.23 -25.16 -1.56
C ALA A 35 -16.60 -24.95 -2.23
N GLY A 36 -16.86 -25.75 -3.27
CA GLY A 36 -18.16 -25.81 -3.95
C GLY A 36 -18.35 -24.83 -5.11
N GLY A 37 -17.41 -23.92 -5.34
CA GLY A 37 -17.35 -23.07 -6.53
C GLY A 37 -16.36 -23.58 -7.59
N ILE A 38 -16.07 -22.74 -8.57
CA ILE A 38 -14.87 -22.93 -9.43
C ILE A 38 -13.63 -22.55 -8.62
N PHE A 39 -12.52 -23.27 -8.80
CA PHE A 39 -11.28 -22.93 -8.12
C PHE A 39 -10.81 -21.54 -8.57
N PHE A 40 -10.95 -20.58 -7.67
CA PHE A 40 -10.64 -19.19 -7.92
C PHE A 40 -10.44 -18.45 -6.60
N SER A 41 -9.36 -17.68 -6.50
CA SER A 41 -9.22 -16.66 -5.47
C SER A 41 -8.37 -15.49 -5.96
N PHE A 42 -8.62 -14.32 -5.39
CA PHE A 42 -7.98 -13.07 -5.78
C PHE A 42 -7.71 -12.22 -4.55
N ALA A 43 -6.44 -12.03 -4.17
CA ALA A 43 -6.04 -11.15 -3.07
C ALA A 43 -5.69 -9.75 -3.58
N VAL A 44 -6.09 -8.71 -2.83
CA VAL A 44 -5.91 -7.30 -3.20
C VAL A 44 -5.33 -6.41 -2.12
N GLY A 45 -5.43 -6.83 -0.86
CA GLY A 45 -4.99 -6.03 0.27
C GLY A 45 -4.40 -6.91 1.35
N VAL A 46 -3.34 -6.41 1.99
CA VAL A 46 -2.75 -6.99 3.18
C VAL A 46 -2.72 -5.94 4.31
N SER A 47 -2.89 -6.37 5.56
CA SER A 47 -2.70 -5.49 6.72
C SER A 47 -1.24 -5.06 6.87
N SER A 48 -1.02 -3.99 7.64
CA SER A 48 0.32 -3.40 7.85
C SER A 48 1.35 -4.39 8.38
N ASP A 49 0.92 -5.36 9.20
CA ASP A 49 1.75 -6.42 9.77
C ASP A 49 1.83 -7.69 8.91
N GLY A 50 1.24 -7.71 7.71
CA GLY A 50 1.24 -8.89 6.85
C GLY A 50 0.27 -10.00 7.25
N SER A 51 -0.43 -9.89 8.39
CA SER A 51 -1.13 -11.03 9.01
C SER A 51 -2.55 -11.29 8.47
N THR A 52 -3.16 -10.30 7.83
CA THR A 52 -4.53 -10.36 7.32
C THR A 52 -4.53 -10.06 5.82
N VAL A 53 -5.10 -10.95 5.02
CA VAL A 53 -5.26 -10.77 3.57
C VAL A 53 -6.74 -10.69 3.22
N VAL A 54 -7.11 -9.77 2.33
CA VAL A 54 -8.49 -9.63 1.83
C VAL A 54 -8.57 -9.74 0.32
N GLY A 55 -9.74 -10.15 -0.16
CA GLY A 55 -9.95 -10.41 -1.57
C GLY A 55 -11.35 -10.90 -1.89
N SER A 56 -11.48 -11.60 -3.02
CA SER A 56 -12.68 -12.39 -3.33
C SER A 56 -12.34 -13.80 -3.82
N SER A 57 -13.25 -14.72 -3.57
CA SER A 57 -13.24 -16.09 -4.09
C SER A 57 -14.67 -16.46 -4.52
N ILE A 58 -14.87 -17.65 -5.11
CA ILE A 58 -16.19 -18.09 -5.59
C ILE A 58 -16.63 -19.28 -4.76
N SER A 59 -17.68 -19.10 -3.97
CA SER A 59 -18.33 -20.19 -3.22
C SER A 59 -19.48 -20.80 -4.04
N ALA A 60 -20.14 -21.82 -3.50
CA ALA A 60 -21.34 -22.41 -4.10
C ALA A 60 -22.50 -21.41 -4.24
N SER A 61 -22.47 -20.31 -3.49
CA SER A 61 -23.50 -19.26 -3.48
C SER A 61 -23.19 -18.12 -4.45
N GLY A 62 -21.92 -17.89 -4.82
CA GLY A 62 -21.50 -16.79 -5.70
C GLY A 62 -20.10 -16.26 -5.40
N GLU A 63 -19.74 -15.13 -6.01
CA GLU A 63 -18.51 -14.40 -5.66
C GLU A 63 -18.66 -13.80 -4.25
N GLU A 64 -17.72 -14.07 -3.36
CA GLU A 64 -17.77 -13.62 -1.98
C GLU A 64 -16.43 -13.02 -1.55
N ALA A 65 -16.50 -11.88 -0.87
CA ALA A 65 -15.35 -11.28 -0.22
C ALA A 65 -14.82 -12.21 0.87
N PHE A 66 -13.51 -12.29 1.00
CA PHE A 66 -12.88 -13.07 2.06
C PHE A 66 -11.95 -12.23 2.94
N ARG A 67 -11.73 -12.73 4.16
CA ARG A 67 -10.61 -12.38 5.02
C ARG A 67 -9.83 -13.65 5.36
N TRP A 68 -8.54 -13.65 5.10
CA TRP A 68 -7.63 -14.76 5.38
C TRP A 68 -6.67 -14.38 6.51
N THR A 69 -6.36 -15.34 7.36
CA THR A 69 -5.27 -15.29 8.35
C THR A 69 -4.59 -16.65 8.42
N GLU A 70 -3.33 -16.70 8.82
CA GLU A 70 -2.58 -17.97 8.90
C GLU A 70 -3.29 -19.01 9.79
N SER A 71 -3.79 -18.59 10.96
CA SER A 71 -4.48 -19.50 11.90
C SER A 71 -5.91 -19.88 11.51
N GLY A 72 -6.58 -19.04 10.70
CA GLY A 72 -8.00 -19.19 10.37
C GLY A 72 -8.26 -19.71 8.95
N GLY A 73 -7.26 -19.65 8.06
CA GLY A 73 -7.47 -19.86 6.63
C GLY A 73 -8.39 -18.79 6.02
N MET A 74 -8.94 -19.10 4.85
CA MET A 74 -9.84 -18.21 4.11
C MET A 74 -11.26 -18.27 4.69
N VAL A 75 -11.78 -17.15 5.15
CA VAL A 75 -13.14 -17.03 5.70
C VAL A 75 -13.97 -16.05 4.88
N GLY A 76 -15.14 -16.47 4.42
CA GLY A 76 -16.10 -15.63 3.70
C GLY A 76 -16.73 -14.57 4.61
N LEU A 77 -16.92 -13.37 4.05
CA LEU A 77 -17.51 -12.22 4.75
C LEU A 77 -19.03 -12.09 4.51
N GLY A 78 -19.61 -12.94 3.67
CA GLY A 78 -20.99 -12.87 3.22
C GLY A 78 -21.24 -11.78 2.19
N ASP A 79 -22.51 -11.39 2.09
CA ASP A 79 -23.05 -10.40 1.17
C ASP A 79 -23.85 -9.31 1.90
N LEU A 80 -24.25 -8.27 1.16
CA LEU A 80 -25.17 -7.26 1.66
C LEU A 80 -26.60 -7.82 1.60
N ALA A 81 -27.34 -7.66 2.71
CA ALA A 81 -28.67 -8.22 2.80
C ALA A 81 -29.64 -7.68 1.72
N GLY A 82 -30.43 -8.58 1.14
CA GLY A 82 -31.54 -8.26 0.25
C GLY A 82 -31.16 -8.05 -1.23
N GLY A 83 -29.88 -8.16 -1.59
CA GLY A 83 -29.43 -8.21 -2.98
C GLY A 83 -29.02 -9.61 -3.44
N ASP A 84 -28.32 -9.67 -4.56
CA ASP A 84 -27.67 -10.91 -5.02
C ASP A 84 -26.50 -11.26 -4.10
N PHE A 85 -26.25 -12.56 -3.92
CA PHE A 85 -25.08 -13.05 -3.19
C PHE A 85 -23.79 -12.75 -3.99
N SER A 86 -23.28 -11.53 -3.80
CA SER A 86 -22.09 -11.03 -4.48
C SER A 86 -21.42 -9.95 -3.64
N SER A 87 -20.15 -10.19 -3.28
CA SER A 87 -19.32 -9.21 -2.60
C SER A 87 -17.86 -9.33 -3.01
N ARG A 88 -17.12 -8.21 -2.92
CA ARG A 88 -15.67 -8.18 -3.16
C ARG A 88 -15.00 -7.17 -2.25
N ALA A 89 -14.03 -7.63 -1.45
CA ALA A 89 -13.14 -6.76 -0.71
C ALA A 89 -12.12 -6.11 -1.66
N LEU A 90 -11.79 -4.86 -1.38
CA LEU A 90 -10.86 -4.04 -2.16
C LEU A 90 -9.81 -3.34 -1.29
N GLY A 91 -10.06 -3.17 0.01
CA GLY A 91 -9.09 -2.60 0.96
C GLY A 91 -9.31 -3.12 2.38
N VAL A 92 -8.28 -2.99 3.21
CA VAL A 92 -8.25 -3.45 4.60
C VAL A 92 -7.48 -2.46 5.48
N SER A 93 -7.93 -2.26 6.72
CA SER A 93 -7.25 -1.39 7.68
C SER A 93 -5.93 -2.00 8.18
N ALA A 94 -5.06 -1.16 8.77
CA ALA A 94 -3.71 -1.55 9.21
C ALA A 94 -3.69 -2.77 10.15
N ASN A 95 -4.72 -2.91 11.00
CA ASN A 95 -4.88 -4.02 11.94
C ASN A 95 -5.74 -5.19 11.41
N GLY A 96 -6.15 -5.16 10.14
CA GLY A 96 -6.97 -6.22 9.55
C GLY A 96 -8.42 -6.29 10.01
N SER A 97 -8.91 -5.33 10.82
CA SER A 97 -10.23 -5.41 11.47
C SER A 97 -11.37 -4.78 10.69
N THR A 98 -11.06 -3.84 9.79
CA THR A 98 -12.04 -3.20 8.89
C THR A 98 -11.72 -3.60 7.46
N VAL A 99 -12.71 -4.13 6.75
CA VAL A 99 -12.61 -4.49 5.33
C VAL A 99 -13.60 -3.65 4.54
N VAL A 100 -13.17 -3.07 3.43
CA VAL A 100 -14.03 -2.27 2.56
C VAL A 100 -14.05 -2.84 1.15
N GLY A 101 -15.12 -2.54 0.42
CA GLY A 101 -15.25 -3.04 -0.93
C GLY A 101 -16.58 -2.66 -1.56
N ARG A 102 -17.18 -3.62 -2.26
CA ARG A 102 -18.47 -3.47 -2.95
C ARG A 102 -19.34 -4.71 -2.77
N GLY A 103 -20.66 -4.51 -2.77
CA GLY A 103 -21.63 -5.60 -2.75
C GLY A 103 -22.94 -5.16 -3.39
N THR A 104 -23.90 -6.08 -3.42
CA THR A 104 -25.25 -5.80 -3.93
C THR A 104 -26.24 -5.89 -2.78
N SER A 105 -26.91 -4.79 -2.45
CA SER A 105 -28.03 -4.77 -1.50
C SER A 105 -29.38 -4.72 -2.23
N ALA A 106 -30.47 -4.68 -1.48
CA ALA A 106 -31.82 -4.46 -2.02
C ALA A 106 -31.97 -3.14 -2.80
N SER A 107 -31.14 -2.14 -2.52
CA SER A 107 -31.15 -0.85 -3.20
C SER A 107 -30.30 -0.85 -4.47
N GLY A 108 -29.34 -1.77 -4.57
CA GLY A 108 -28.46 -1.93 -5.72
C GLY A 108 -27.00 -2.11 -5.31
N TYR A 109 -26.11 -1.81 -6.24
CA TYR A 109 -24.68 -2.05 -6.10
C TYR A 109 -24.01 -0.91 -5.32
N GLU A 110 -23.44 -1.18 -4.15
CA GLU A 110 -22.96 -0.14 -3.24
C GLU A 110 -21.62 -0.48 -2.56
N PRO A 111 -20.88 0.53 -2.08
CA PRO A 111 -19.73 0.29 -1.23
C PRO A 111 -20.17 -0.27 0.12
N PHE A 112 -19.36 -1.17 0.69
CA PHE A 112 -19.58 -1.67 2.04
C PHE A 112 -18.39 -1.38 2.94
N ARG A 113 -18.66 -1.40 4.25
CA ARG A 113 -17.68 -1.57 5.32
C ARG A 113 -18.06 -2.79 6.16
N TRP A 114 -17.10 -3.65 6.41
CA TRP A 114 -17.27 -4.86 7.22
C TRP A 114 -16.39 -4.78 8.47
N THR A 115 -16.96 -5.17 9.60
CA THR A 115 -16.23 -5.50 10.83
C THR A 115 -16.76 -6.80 11.40
N GLN A 116 -15.97 -7.47 12.23
CA GLN A 116 -16.41 -8.73 12.85
C GLN A 116 -17.65 -8.55 13.74
N SER A 117 -17.80 -7.38 14.39
CA SER A 117 -18.94 -7.10 15.27
C SER A 117 -20.22 -6.70 14.54
N GLU A 118 -20.11 -6.09 13.36
CA GLU A 118 -21.25 -5.51 12.64
C GLU A 118 -21.67 -6.35 11.43
N GLY A 119 -20.78 -7.22 10.93
CA GLY A 119 -20.95 -7.85 9.64
C GLY A 119 -20.78 -6.83 8.50
N MET A 120 -21.32 -7.15 7.32
CA MET A 120 -21.25 -6.29 6.14
C MET A 120 -22.35 -5.22 6.20
N VAL A 121 -21.94 -3.95 6.18
CA VAL A 121 -22.86 -2.80 6.21
C VAL A 121 -22.64 -1.96 4.95
N GLY A 122 -23.72 -1.67 4.24
CA GLY A 122 -23.73 -0.78 3.08
C GLY A 122 -23.50 0.68 3.48
N LEU A 123 -22.71 1.41 2.70
CA LEU A 123 -22.40 2.82 2.95
C LEU A 123 -23.33 3.78 2.19
N GLY A 124 -24.23 3.25 1.36
CA GLY A 124 -25.12 4.02 0.49
C GLY A 124 -24.43 4.58 -0.75
N ASP A 125 -24.97 5.67 -1.28
CA ASP A 125 -24.56 6.31 -2.53
C ASP A 125 -24.27 7.81 -2.35
N LEU A 126 -23.67 8.42 -3.37
CA LEU A 126 -23.56 9.87 -3.46
C LEU A 126 -24.91 10.45 -3.89
N ALA A 127 -25.36 11.49 -3.17
CA ALA A 127 -26.67 12.07 -3.41
C ALA A 127 -26.86 12.58 -4.86
N GLY A 128 -28.01 12.25 -5.44
CA GLY A 128 -28.47 12.76 -6.72
C GLY A 128 -27.92 12.04 -7.96
N GLY A 129 -27.12 11.00 -7.80
CA GLY A 129 -26.75 10.08 -8.87
C GLY A 129 -27.55 8.77 -8.83
N ASP A 130 -27.11 7.80 -9.63
CA ASP A 130 -27.59 6.42 -9.54
C ASP A 130 -27.08 5.77 -8.24
N PHE A 131 -27.85 4.82 -7.69
CA PHE A 131 -27.43 4.04 -6.53
C PHE A 131 -26.29 3.09 -6.92
N PHE A 132 -25.07 3.63 -6.85
CA PHE A 132 -23.85 2.98 -7.31
C PHE A 132 -22.64 3.46 -6.51
N GLY A 133 -21.77 2.53 -6.09
CA GLY A 133 -20.42 2.90 -5.67
C GLY A 133 -19.48 1.74 -5.36
N ARG A 134 -18.22 2.08 -5.10
CA ARG A 134 -17.14 1.15 -4.72
C ARG A 134 -16.20 1.85 -3.75
N ALA A 135 -15.90 1.21 -2.63
CA ALA A 135 -14.82 1.62 -1.74
C ALA A 135 -13.54 0.91 -2.18
N TYR A 136 -12.46 1.67 -2.39
CA TYR A 136 -11.18 1.14 -2.84
C TYR A 136 -10.16 1.05 -1.70
N ASP A 137 -10.22 1.94 -0.71
CA ASP A 137 -9.24 1.97 0.37
C ASP A 137 -9.86 2.50 1.68
N VAL A 138 -9.18 2.24 2.79
CA VAL A 138 -9.58 2.64 4.14
C VAL A 138 -8.37 3.05 4.97
N SER A 139 -8.53 4.06 5.83
CA SER A 139 -7.48 4.53 6.75
C SER A 139 -7.04 3.43 7.75
N ALA A 140 -5.88 3.63 8.38
CA ALA A 140 -5.27 2.64 9.27
C ALA A 140 -6.18 2.24 10.45
N ASP A 141 -6.98 3.18 10.94
CA ASP A 141 -7.94 3.01 12.03
C ASP A 141 -9.33 2.53 11.56
N GLY A 142 -9.57 2.41 10.25
CA GLY A 142 -10.85 1.97 9.71
C GLY A 142 -11.93 3.06 9.62
N SER A 143 -11.61 4.32 9.92
CA SER A 143 -12.60 5.39 10.10
C SER A 143 -12.91 6.22 8.85
N THR A 144 -11.96 6.31 7.92
CA THR A 144 -12.10 7.03 6.65
C THR A 144 -12.07 6.05 5.48
N VAL A 145 -13.11 6.04 4.67
CA VAL A 145 -13.23 5.17 3.48
C VAL A 145 -13.26 6.03 2.23
N VAL A 146 -12.50 5.65 1.19
CA VAL A 146 -12.47 6.38 -0.07
C VAL A 146 -12.82 5.50 -1.24
N GLY A 147 -13.34 6.11 -2.30
CA GLY A 147 -13.83 5.36 -3.43
C GLY A 147 -14.35 6.19 -4.59
N ARG A 148 -15.28 5.60 -5.34
CA ARG A 148 -16.09 6.33 -6.33
C ARG A 148 -17.56 5.98 -6.23
N GLY A 149 -18.42 6.96 -6.52
CA GLY A 149 -19.86 6.79 -6.65
C GLY A 149 -20.40 7.58 -7.83
N SER A 150 -21.69 7.48 -8.10
CA SER A 150 -22.39 8.35 -9.06
C SER A 150 -23.08 9.49 -8.31
N SER A 151 -22.95 10.73 -8.78
CA SER A 151 -23.53 11.92 -8.17
C SER A 151 -24.38 12.69 -9.18
N ALA A 152 -25.06 13.75 -8.71
CA ALA A 152 -25.80 14.67 -9.58
C ALA A 152 -24.93 15.33 -10.67
N SER A 153 -23.62 15.43 -10.44
CA SER A 153 -22.67 16.10 -11.33
C SER A 153 -21.81 15.16 -12.17
N SER A 154 -21.72 13.86 -11.82
CA SER A 154 -20.87 12.91 -12.53
C SER A 154 -21.33 11.47 -12.36
N GLN A 155 -21.18 10.66 -13.41
CA GLN A 155 -21.35 9.20 -13.33
C GLN A 155 -20.24 8.53 -12.49
N SER A 156 -19.11 9.20 -12.28
CA SER A 156 -17.99 8.71 -11.47
C SER A 156 -17.34 9.88 -10.75
N GLU A 157 -17.68 10.06 -9.48
CA GLU A 157 -17.07 11.04 -8.60
C GLU A 157 -16.35 10.35 -7.44
N ALA A 158 -15.13 10.80 -7.16
CA ALA A 158 -14.38 10.40 -5.99
C ALA A 158 -15.15 10.78 -4.72
N PHE A 159 -15.22 9.88 -3.74
CA PHE A 159 -15.82 10.19 -2.45
C PHE A 159 -14.85 9.95 -1.30
N LEU A 160 -15.15 10.62 -0.19
CA LEU A 160 -14.71 10.28 1.14
C LEU A 160 -15.94 10.00 1.99
N TRP A 161 -15.88 8.94 2.80
CA TRP A 161 -16.92 8.56 3.74
C TRP A 161 -16.36 8.48 5.15
N THR A 162 -17.13 8.96 6.13
CA THR A 162 -16.90 8.73 7.56
C THR A 162 -18.23 8.39 8.23
N GLN A 163 -18.19 7.66 9.35
CA GLN A 163 -19.40 7.29 10.09
C GLN A 163 -20.27 8.51 10.47
N SER A 164 -19.65 9.62 10.87
CA SER A 164 -20.37 10.82 11.30
C SER A 164 -20.78 11.75 10.15
N GLY A 165 -20.04 11.72 9.04
CA GLY A 165 -20.26 12.61 7.90
C GLY A 165 -21.09 12.01 6.77
N GLY A 166 -21.20 10.68 6.72
CA GLY A 166 -21.72 9.98 5.55
C GLY A 166 -20.77 10.12 4.35
N MET A 167 -21.29 9.88 3.15
CA MET A 167 -20.54 9.94 1.90
C MET A 167 -20.54 11.37 1.34
N VAL A 168 -19.36 11.90 1.04
CA VAL A 168 -19.15 13.25 0.50
C VAL A 168 -18.33 13.17 -0.78
N GLY A 169 -18.81 13.79 -1.85
CA GLY A 169 -18.09 13.91 -3.12
C GLY A 169 -16.91 14.88 -3.01
N LEU A 170 -15.77 14.52 -3.61
CA LEU A 170 -14.54 15.31 -3.58
C LEU A 170 -14.41 16.26 -4.78
N GLY A 171 -15.36 16.24 -5.72
CA GLY A 171 -15.32 17.01 -6.95
C GLY A 171 -14.32 16.47 -7.97
N ASN A 172 -13.79 17.36 -8.81
CA ASN A 172 -12.93 17.04 -9.95
C ASN A 172 -11.78 18.04 -10.05
N LEU A 173 -10.72 17.67 -10.75
CA LEU A 173 -9.69 18.64 -11.15
C LEU A 173 -10.31 19.72 -12.06
N PRO A 174 -9.89 21.00 -11.89
CA PRO A 174 -10.43 22.09 -12.69
C PRO A 174 -10.24 21.90 -14.20
N GLY A 175 -11.28 22.20 -14.97
CA GLY A 175 -11.26 22.22 -16.44
C GLY A 175 -11.34 20.87 -17.15
N GLY A 176 -11.36 19.76 -16.41
CA GLY A 176 -11.66 18.42 -16.95
C GLY A 176 -13.16 18.13 -17.05
N GLN A 177 -13.51 17.06 -17.75
CA GLN A 177 -14.87 16.51 -17.67
C GLN A 177 -15.12 15.96 -16.26
N PRO A 178 -16.36 15.96 -15.74
CA PRO A 178 -16.66 15.39 -14.43
C PRO A 178 -16.40 13.87 -14.41
N ASN A 179 -15.22 13.48 -13.96
CA ASN A 179 -14.78 12.10 -13.81
C ASN A 179 -13.61 12.06 -12.84
N SER A 180 -13.86 11.58 -11.61
CA SER A 180 -12.84 11.42 -10.59
C SER A 180 -13.02 10.11 -9.83
N ARG A 181 -11.92 9.58 -9.31
CA ARG A 181 -11.87 8.34 -8.51
C ARG A 181 -10.80 8.49 -7.44
N ALA A 182 -11.13 8.18 -6.19
CA ALA A 182 -10.14 8.04 -5.13
C ALA A 182 -9.72 6.58 -5.02
N TYR A 183 -8.44 6.28 -5.19
CA TYR A 183 -7.91 4.91 -5.13
C TYR A 183 -7.21 4.60 -3.81
N GLY A 184 -6.73 5.62 -3.08
CA GLY A 184 -6.01 5.43 -1.83
C GLY A 184 -6.22 6.57 -0.84
N VAL A 185 -5.97 6.27 0.44
CA VAL A 185 -6.01 7.24 1.54
C VAL A 185 -4.83 7.03 2.48
N SER A 186 -4.28 8.12 3.04
CA SER A 186 -3.22 8.05 4.05
C SER A 186 -3.69 7.37 5.33
N ALA A 187 -2.74 6.88 6.14
CA ALA A 187 -3.03 6.14 7.36
C ALA A 187 -3.88 6.94 8.36
N ASP A 188 -3.69 8.26 8.44
CA ASP A 188 -4.44 9.19 9.27
C ASP A 188 -5.78 9.65 8.66
N GLY A 189 -6.12 9.21 7.44
CA GLY A 189 -7.34 9.60 6.74
C GLY A 189 -7.35 11.01 6.15
N SER A 190 -6.26 11.78 6.25
CA SER A 190 -6.25 13.21 5.93
C SER A 190 -5.96 13.53 4.45
N THR A 191 -5.28 12.62 3.76
CA THR A 191 -4.85 12.78 2.37
C THR A 191 -5.45 11.68 1.51
N VAL A 192 -6.15 12.07 0.44
CA VAL A 192 -6.76 11.15 -0.52
C VAL A 192 -6.05 11.30 -1.86
N LEU A 193 -5.82 10.19 -2.57
CA LEU A 193 -5.21 10.20 -3.90
C LEU A 193 -6.11 9.51 -4.92
N GLY A 194 -5.90 9.84 -6.19
CA GLY A 194 -6.47 9.07 -7.27
C GLY A 194 -6.25 9.68 -8.64
N GLY A 195 -7.23 9.53 -9.52
CA GLY A 195 -7.21 10.07 -10.88
C GLY A 195 -8.45 10.90 -11.16
N SER A 196 -8.29 12.03 -11.85
CA SER A 196 -9.37 12.88 -12.34
C SER A 196 -9.04 13.41 -13.72
N ALA A 197 -10.04 13.56 -14.59
CA ALA A 197 -9.85 14.34 -15.80
C ALA A 197 -9.53 15.80 -15.44
N SER A 198 -8.67 16.45 -16.24
CA SER A 198 -8.21 17.82 -16.00
C SER A 198 -8.24 18.66 -17.29
N ALA A 199 -7.95 19.96 -17.17
CA ALA A 199 -7.82 20.82 -18.35
C ALA A 199 -6.74 20.34 -19.34
N ALA A 200 -5.68 19.70 -18.84
CA ALA A 200 -4.58 19.19 -19.65
C ALA A 200 -4.96 17.86 -20.33
N VAL A 201 -5.79 17.04 -19.68
CA VAL A 201 -6.30 15.77 -20.22
C VAL A 201 -7.82 15.63 -20.00
N PRO A 202 -8.65 16.25 -20.86
CA PRO A 202 -10.10 16.35 -20.61
C PRO A 202 -10.87 15.02 -20.62
N ILE A 203 -10.29 13.96 -21.20
CA ILE A 203 -10.92 12.63 -21.34
C ILE A 203 -10.10 11.48 -20.72
N GLY A 204 -8.96 11.77 -20.08
CA GLY A 204 -8.08 10.81 -19.42
C GLY A 204 -8.01 11.06 -17.91
N GLU A 205 -7.05 10.44 -17.24
CA GLU A 205 -6.79 10.68 -15.81
C GLU A 205 -5.48 11.47 -15.63
N GLU A 206 -5.51 12.47 -14.77
CA GLU A 206 -4.34 13.06 -14.13
C GLU A 206 -4.38 12.70 -12.64
N ALA A 207 -3.24 12.25 -12.13
CA ALA A 207 -3.07 11.91 -10.73
C ALA A 207 -3.32 13.14 -9.85
N PHE A 208 -4.02 12.97 -8.74
CA PHE A 208 -4.27 14.04 -7.79
C PHE A 208 -3.95 13.64 -6.35
N LEU A 209 -3.70 14.66 -5.52
CA LEU A 209 -3.88 14.62 -4.08
C LEU A 209 -5.04 15.52 -3.67
N TRP A 210 -5.79 15.10 -2.67
CA TRP A 210 -6.87 15.87 -2.07
C TRP A 210 -6.67 15.95 -0.57
N THR A 211 -6.85 17.15 -0.03
CA THR A 211 -6.92 17.39 1.42
C THR A 211 -8.10 18.30 1.70
N LEU A 212 -8.62 18.26 2.94
CA LEU A 212 -9.76 19.09 3.31
C LEU A 212 -9.50 20.59 3.13
N SER A 213 -8.28 21.06 3.42
CA SER A 213 -7.90 22.47 3.30
C SER A 213 -7.47 22.89 1.90
N GLY A 214 -6.91 21.96 1.11
CA GLY A 214 -6.35 22.25 -0.20
C GLY A 214 -7.29 21.96 -1.37
N GLY A 215 -8.31 21.12 -1.16
CA GLY A 215 -9.08 20.54 -2.26
C GLY A 215 -8.21 19.62 -3.13
N MET A 216 -8.65 19.39 -4.37
CA MET A 216 -7.96 18.52 -5.33
C MET A 216 -6.82 19.27 -6.02
N VAL A 217 -5.60 18.75 -5.93
CA VAL A 217 -4.38 19.29 -6.53
C VAL A 217 -3.77 18.23 -7.43
N ALA A 218 -3.48 18.61 -8.68
CA ALA A 218 -2.91 17.71 -9.67
C ALA A 218 -1.42 17.45 -9.40
N LEU A 219 -0.95 16.24 -9.71
CA LEU A 219 0.44 15.82 -9.54
C LEU A 219 1.27 15.94 -10.82
N GLY A 220 0.64 16.20 -11.97
CA GLY A 220 1.28 16.21 -13.28
C GLY A 220 1.47 14.80 -13.86
N ASP A 221 2.34 14.70 -14.86
CA ASP A 221 2.63 13.49 -15.63
C ASP A 221 4.13 13.19 -15.70
N LEU A 222 4.47 12.04 -16.29
CA LEU A 222 5.84 11.73 -16.68
C LEU A 222 6.17 12.43 -18.00
N ALA A 223 7.38 12.98 -18.10
CA ALA A 223 7.77 13.73 -19.28
C ALA A 223 7.91 12.84 -20.53
N GLY A 224 7.49 13.38 -21.68
CA GLY A 224 7.75 12.83 -23.01
C GLY A 224 6.73 11.80 -23.51
N GLY A 225 5.76 11.41 -22.68
CA GLY A 225 4.61 10.59 -23.08
C GLY A 225 3.39 11.42 -23.48
N ILE A 226 2.23 10.76 -23.49
CA ILE A 226 0.96 11.48 -23.45
C ILE A 226 0.75 12.02 -22.03
N PHE A 227 0.07 13.16 -21.90
CA PHE A 227 -0.22 13.72 -20.58
C PHE A 227 -1.29 12.85 -19.88
N GLU A 228 -0.84 11.87 -19.11
CA GLU A 228 -1.69 10.92 -18.39
C GLU A 228 -0.96 10.33 -17.19
N SER A 229 -1.65 10.30 -16.05
CA SER A 229 -1.16 9.70 -14.81
C SER A 229 -2.30 9.27 -13.90
N GLY A 230 -2.06 8.25 -13.08
CA GLY A 230 -3.03 7.78 -12.08
C GLY A 230 -2.34 7.28 -10.84
N ALA A 231 -2.58 7.97 -9.71
CA ALA A 231 -2.09 7.56 -8.39
C ALA A 231 -2.88 6.34 -7.89
N ARG A 232 -2.17 5.39 -7.26
CA ARG A 232 -2.75 4.12 -6.76
C ARG A 232 -2.61 3.95 -5.26
N LYS A 233 -1.45 4.30 -4.68
CA LYS A 233 -1.20 4.24 -3.24
C LYS A 233 -0.29 5.38 -2.78
N ILE A 234 -0.38 5.70 -1.49
CA ILE A 234 0.48 6.62 -0.74
C ILE A 234 1.08 5.91 0.47
N SER A 235 2.32 6.25 0.82
CA SER A 235 2.99 5.80 2.04
C SER A 235 2.23 6.23 3.31
N THR A 236 2.49 5.54 4.42
CA THR A 236 1.82 5.77 5.71
C THR A 236 1.91 7.22 6.18
N ASP A 237 3.05 7.88 5.93
CA ASP A 237 3.30 9.28 6.28
C ASP A 237 2.71 10.31 5.29
N GLY A 238 2.09 9.86 4.20
CA GLY A 238 1.51 10.75 3.19
C GLY A 238 2.53 11.40 2.24
N SER A 239 3.81 11.01 2.26
CA SER A 239 4.87 11.74 1.55
C SER A 239 5.22 11.19 0.15
N THR A 240 4.98 9.90 -0.08
CA THR A 240 5.37 9.19 -1.29
C THR A 240 4.16 8.55 -1.95
N VAL A 241 3.94 8.83 -3.24
CA VAL A 241 2.83 8.28 -4.02
C VAL A 241 3.37 7.37 -5.12
N VAL A 242 2.70 6.25 -5.37
CA VAL A 242 2.97 5.37 -6.51
C VAL A 242 1.75 5.23 -7.40
N GLY A 243 1.98 4.89 -8.66
CA GLY A 243 0.93 4.66 -9.62
C GLY A 243 1.47 4.35 -11.00
N VAL A 244 0.77 4.80 -12.03
CA VAL A 244 1.17 4.67 -13.44
C VAL A 244 1.18 6.05 -14.12
N GLY A 245 2.13 6.26 -15.02
CA GLY A 245 2.16 7.44 -15.90
C GLY A 245 2.64 7.05 -17.29
N SER A 246 2.36 7.90 -18.28
CA SER A 246 2.92 7.73 -19.63
C SER A 246 4.21 8.53 -19.78
N SER A 247 5.32 7.85 -20.07
CA SER A 247 6.60 8.47 -20.42
C SER A 247 6.90 8.33 -21.91
N ALA A 248 8.07 8.85 -22.33
CA ALA A 248 8.58 8.69 -23.70
C ALA A 248 8.78 7.22 -24.12
N SER A 249 8.90 6.30 -23.17
CA SER A 249 9.11 4.87 -23.43
C SER A 249 7.81 4.06 -23.47
N GLY A 250 6.74 4.57 -22.86
CA GLY A 250 5.45 3.88 -22.72
C GLY A 250 4.82 4.16 -21.36
N TYR A 251 3.86 3.35 -20.95
CA TYR A 251 3.37 3.41 -19.58
C TYR A 251 4.41 2.85 -18.63
N GLU A 252 4.60 3.47 -17.47
CA GLU A 252 5.42 2.89 -16.42
C GLU A 252 4.91 3.24 -15.03
N ALA A 253 5.27 2.39 -14.08
CA ALA A 253 5.14 2.68 -12.68
C ALA A 253 5.92 3.96 -12.36
N PHE A 254 5.35 4.85 -11.56
CA PHE A 254 6.06 6.02 -11.06
C PHE A 254 6.13 6.01 -9.54
N ARG A 255 7.09 6.78 -9.02
CA ARG A 255 7.13 7.26 -7.63
C ARG A 255 7.15 8.78 -7.65
N TRP A 256 6.27 9.40 -6.86
CA TRP A 256 6.15 10.85 -6.73
C TRP A 256 6.41 11.28 -5.29
N THR A 257 7.14 12.39 -5.15
CA THR A 257 7.31 13.11 -3.88
C THR A 257 7.15 14.60 -4.13
N GLN A 258 6.77 15.36 -3.11
CA GLN A 258 6.57 16.80 -3.26
C GLN A 258 7.84 17.55 -3.73
N SER A 259 9.02 17.13 -3.27
CA SER A 259 10.30 17.75 -3.65
C SER A 259 10.88 17.24 -4.98
N GLY A 260 10.57 15.99 -5.35
CA GLY A 260 11.14 15.32 -6.53
C GLY A 260 10.25 15.38 -7.77
N GLY A 261 8.94 15.62 -7.60
CA GLY A 261 7.97 15.42 -8.68
C GLY A 261 7.81 13.94 -9.03
N MET A 262 7.26 13.67 -10.21
CA MET A 262 7.00 12.32 -10.71
C MET A 262 8.24 11.74 -11.38
N VAL A 263 8.68 10.56 -10.93
CA VAL A 263 9.85 9.83 -11.47
C VAL A 263 9.41 8.43 -11.88
N GLY A 264 9.73 8.04 -13.12
CA GLY A 264 9.46 6.70 -13.65
C GLY A 264 10.37 5.65 -13.01
N LEU A 265 9.83 4.47 -12.73
CA LEU A 265 10.53 3.33 -12.12
C LEU A 265 11.10 2.36 -13.16
N GLY A 266 10.82 2.56 -14.45
CA GLY A 266 11.18 1.67 -15.54
C GLY A 266 10.22 0.48 -15.66
N ASP A 267 10.68 -0.56 -16.34
CA ASP A 267 9.93 -1.80 -16.60
C ASP A 267 10.84 -3.02 -16.46
N LEU A 268 10.21 -4.20 -16.43
CA LEU A 268 10.89 -5.48 -16.53
C LEU A 268 11.56 -5.64 -17.91
N VAL A 269 12.69 -6.34 -17.93
CA VAL A 269 13.46 -6.51 -19.17
C VAL A 269 12.85 -7.58 -20.07
N GLY A 270 12.80 -7.31 -21.38
CA GLY A 270 12.50 -8.29 -22.42
C GLY A 270 11.07 -8.29 -22.94
N GLY A 271 10.17 -7.49 -22.37
CA GLY A 271 8.79 -7.32 -22.82
C GLY A 271 8.54 -6.00 -23.55
N THR A 272 7.25 -5.70 -23.77
CA THR A 272 6.81 -4.35 -24.19
C THR A 272 6.86 -3.43 -22.99
N PHE A 273 7.50 -2.26 -23.13
CA PHE A 273 7.67 -1.29 -22.04
C PHE A 273 6.31 -0.88 -21.43
N SER A 274 5.97 -1.51 -20.32
CA SER A 274 4.73 -1.26 -19.57
C SER A 274 4.81 -1.84 -18.16
N SER A 275 4.79 -0.97 -17.16
CA SER A 275 4.71 -1.35 -15.74
C SER A 275 3.65 -0.55 -14.98
N TRP A 276 3.23 -1.06 -13.82
CA TRP A 276 2.18 -0.47 -12.99
C TRP A 276 2.51 -0.62 -11.51
N GLY A 277 2.63 0.49 -10.77
CA GLY A 277 2.79 0.47 -9.32
C GLY A 277 1.44 0.29 -8.63
N ALA A 278 1.29 -0.77 -7.84
CA ALA A 278 0.04 -1.13 -7.16
C ALA A 278 0.03 -0.65 -5.70
N ASP A 279 1.12 -0.85 -4.97
CA ASP A 279 1.21 -0.58 -3.53
C ASP A 279 2.65 -0.25 -3.11
N ILE A 280 2.81 0.33 -1.91
CA ILE A 280 4.08 0.80 -1.38
C ILE A 280 4.19 0.58 0.14
N SER A 281 5.39 0.25 0.62
CA SER A 281 5.70 0.14 2.07
C SER A 281 5.55 1.48 2.80
N ALA A 282 5.47 1.44 4.13
CA ALA A 282 5.20 2.60 4.97
C ALA A 282 6.26 3.70 4.84
N ASP A 283 7.51 3.32 4.65
CA ASP A 283 8.67 4.21 4.47
C ASP A 283 8.88 4.66 3.01
N GLY A 284 8.06 4.15 2.08
CA GLY A 284 8.15 4.49 0.67
C GLY A 284 9.31 3.83 -0.09
N SER A 285 9.99 2.81 0.50
CA SER A 285 11.20 2.20 -0.05
C SER A 285 10.95 0.98 -0.93
N THR A 286 9.85 0.26 -0.72
CA THR A 286 9.47 -0.95 -1.47
C THR A 286 8.18 -0.72 -2.21
N VAL A 287 8.21 -0.89 -3.53
CA VAL A 287 7.04 -0.78 -4.42
C VAL A 287 6.75 -2.13 -5.04
N VAL A 288 5.48 -2.54 -5.07
CA VAL A 288 5.06 -3.77 -5.74
C VAL A 288 4.05 -3.47 -6.84
N GLY A 289 3.95 -4.38 -7.80
CA GLY A 289 3.04 -4.22 -8.93
C GLY A 289 3.22 -5.30 -9.98
N TRP A 290 2.99 -4.91 -11.23
CA TRP A 290 3.22 -5.79 -12.38
C TRP A 290 3.84 -5.04 -13.56
N GLY A 291 4.60 -5.76 -14.38
CA GLY A 291 5.21 -5.25 -15.60
C GLY A 291 5.31 -6.34 -16.67
N ASN A 292 5.78 -6.01 -17.87
CA ASN A 292 5.90 -6.97 -18.95
C ASN A 292 7.34 -7.45 -19.13
N SER A 293 7.54 -8.74 -19.01
CA SER A 293 8.81 -9.38 -19.38
C SER A 293 8.67 -10.14 -20.71
N ALA A 294 9.74 -10.86 -21.08
CA ALA A 294 9.70 -11.81 -22.20
C ALA A 294 8.67 -12.95 -22.02
N LEU A 295 8.19 -13.18 -20.79
CA LEU A 295 7.22 -14.21 -20.45
C LEU A 295 5.77 -13.68 -20.35
N GLY A 296 5.57 -12.38 -20.56
CA GLY A 296 4.28 -11.70 -20.41
C GLY A 296 4.20 -10.85 -19.15
N GLU A 297 2.99 -10.62 -18.64
CA GLU A 297 2.76 -9.85 -17.43
C GLU A 297 3.24 -10.64 -16.19
N GLU A 298 4.13 -10.04 -15.41
CA GLU A 298 4.71 -10.63 -14.20
C GLU A 298 4.67 -9.65 -13.01
N ALA A 299 4.49 -10.21 -11.82
CA ALA A 299 4.60 -9.47 -10.58
C ALA A 299 6.04 -8.98 -10.37
N PHE A 300 6.20 -7.73 -9.94
CA PHE A 300 7.50 -7.17 -9.58
C PHE A 300 7.56 -6.72 -8.12
N VAL A 301 8.78 -6.64 -7.61
CA VAL A 301 9.17 -5.84 -6.46
C VAL A 301 10.26 -4.85 -6.89
N TRP A 302 10.19 -3.62 -6.41
CA TRP A 302 11.13 -2.56 -6.73
C TRP A 302 11.63 -1.90 -5.45
N ASN A 303 12.92 -1.57 -5.42
CA ASN A 303 13.50 -0.62 -4.47
C ASN A 303 14.62 0.19 -5.16
N GLU A 304 15.07 1.27 -4.53
CA GLU A 304 16.10 2.15 -5.11
C GLU A 304 17.45 1.46 -5.38
N THR A 305 17.78 0.41 -4.61
CA THR A 305 19.08 -0.27 -4.71
C THR A 305 19.11 -1.27 -5.87
N ASN A 306 18.02 -2.02 -6.05
CA ASN A 306 17.96 -3.14 -6.99
C ASN A 306 17.18 -2.81 -8.27
N GLY A 307 16.44 -1.71 -8.30
CA GLY A 307 15.50 -1.42 -9.38
C GLY A 307 14.34 -2.41 -9.42
N MET A 308 13.68 -2.52 -10.57
CA MET A 308 12.53 -3.40 -10.75
C MET A 308 12.99 -4.84 -10.98
N GLN A 309 12.53 -5.77 -10.14
CA GLN A 309 12.89 -7.18 -10.21
C GLN A 309 11.65 -8.05 -10.34
N VAL A 310 11.72 -9.11 -11.15
CA VAL A 310 10.67 -10.13 -11.22
C VAL A 310 10.55 -10.81 -9.85
N LEU A 311 9.40 -10.69 -9.19
CA LEU A 311 9.19 -11.18 -7.82
C LEU A 311 9.41 -12.69 -7.72
N LYS A 312 8.97 -13.45 -8.73
CA LYS A 312 9.20 -14.90 -8.79
C LYS A 312 10.69 -15.25 -8.77
N GLN A 313 11.54 -14.48 -9.46
CA GLN A 313 12.98 -14.71 -9.45
C GLN A 313 13.59 -14.37 -8.09
N VAL A 314 13.14 -13.28 -7.46
CA VAL A 314 13.57 -12.91 -6.10
C VAL A 314 13.28 -14.04 -5.10
N LEU A 315 12.10 -14.66 -5.17
CA LEU A 315 11.73 -15.81 -4.32
C LEU A 315 12.60 -17.04 -4.60
N ILE A 316 12.88 -17.36 -5.87
CA ILE A 316 13.78 -18.46 -6.25
C ILE A 316 15.19 -18.22 -5.71
N ASP A 317 15.70 -16.98 -5.81
CA ASP A 317 17.02 -16.61 -5.31
C ASP A 317 17.10 -16.70 -3.77
N GLN A 318 15.96 -16.58 -3.09
CA GLN A 318 15.81 -16.80 -1.64
C GLN A 318 15.53 -18.28 -1.28
N GLY A 319 15.60 -19.20 -2.26
CA GLY A 319 15.51 -20.64 -2.03
C GLY A 319 14.08 -21.22 -2.05
N ILE A 320 13.09 -20.44 -2.50
CA ILE A 320 11.70 -20.91 -2.62
C ILE A 320 11.52 -21.71 -3.92
N ASP A 321 10.93 -22.91 -3.82
CA ASP A 321 10.53 -23.69 -4.99
C ASP A 321 9.25 -23.10 -5.60
N MET A 322 9.40 -22.47 -6.76
CA MET A 322 8.30 -21.86 -7.52
C MET A 322 7.88 -22.71 -8.73
N THR A 323 8.19 -24.02 -8.72
CA THR A 323 7.85 -24.93 -9.82
C THR A 323 6.34 -24.97 -10.05
N GLY A 324 5.92 -24.71 -11.30
CA GLY A 324 4.52 -24.71 -11.71
C GLY A 324 3.74 -23.43 -11.38
N TRP A 325 4.30 -22.51 -10.61
CA TRP A 325 3.66 -21.22 -10.31
C TRP A 325 4.02 -20.14 -11.33
N THR A 326 3.04 -19.32 -11.71
CA THR A 326 3.25 -18.04 -12.40
C THR A 326 2.66 -16.93 -11.55
N LEU A 327 3.43 -15.89 -11.24
CA LEU A 327 2.96 -14.74 -10.46
C LEU A 327 2.68 -13.59 -11.42
N SER A 328 1.41 -13.31 -11.72
CA SER A 328 1.04 -12.29 -12.71
C SER A 328 0.99 -10.89 -12.13
N ARG A 329 0.45 -10.71 -10.92
CA ARG A 329 0.33 -9.40 -10.28
C ARG A 329 0.55 -9.47 -8.78
N ALA A 330 1.39 -8.59 -8.26
CA ALA A 330 1.41 -8.22 -6.85
C ALA A 330 0.46 -7.03 -6.66
N TRP A 331 -0.48 -7.14 -5.73
CA TRP A 331 -1.49 -6.12 -5.49
C TRP A 331 -1.23 -5.30 -4.24
N SER A 332 -0.62 -5.88 -3.21
CA SER A 332 -0.40 -5.19 -1.95
C SER A 332 0.85 -5.69 -1.22
N VAL A 333 1.46 -4.82 -0.43
CA VAL A 333 2.64 -5.07 0.39
C VAL A 333 2.44 -4.52 1.81
N SER A 334 2.94 -5.23 2.83
CA SER A 334 2.91 -4.79 4.22
C SER A 334 3.78 -3.54 4.45
N ASP A 335 3.58 -2.89 5.61
CA ASP A 335 4.26 -1.65 5.97
C ASP A 335 5.79 -1.82 6.02
N ASP A 336 6.27 -3.00 6.39
CA ASP A 336 7.71 -3.35 6.42
C ASP A 336 8.30 -3.70 5.04
N GLY A 337 7.48 -3.77 3.99
CA GLY A 337 7.91 -4.10 2.63
C GLY A 337 8.15 -5.59 2.37
N LEU A 338 7.89 -6.48 3.33
CA LEU A 338 8.32 -7.88 3.26
C LEU A 338 7.20 -8.85 2.88
N THR A 339 5.96 -8.61 3.30
CA THR A 339 4.82 -9.47 2.99
C THR A 339 4.07 -8.93 1.79
N ILE A 340 4.03 -9.71 0.72
CA ILE A 340 3.42 -9.33 -0.56
C ILE A 340 2.29 -10.31 -0.86
N VAL A 341 1.15 -9.78 -1.32
CA VAL A 341 0.02 -10.58 -1.77
C VAL A 341 -0.34 -10.26 -3.21
N GLY A 342 -0.92 -11.23 -3.89
CA GLY A 342 -1.33 -11.05 -5.27
C GLY A 342 -2.10 -12.22 -5.85
N GLN A 343 -2.10 -12.31 -7.17
CA GLN A 343 -2.71 -13.40 -7.92
C GLN A 343 -1.72 -14.04 -8.89
N GLY A 344 -1.95 -15.31 -9.19
CA GLY A 344 -1.11 -16.09 -10.09
C GLY A 344 -1.83 -17.33 -10.60
N THR A 345 -1.14 -18.08 -11.45
CA THR A 345 -1.58 -19.41 -11.88
C THR A 345 -0.80 -20.45 -11.10
N ASN A 346 -1.50 -21.35 -10.41
CA ASN A 346 -0.89 -22.40 -9.61
C ASN A 346 -0.43 -23.61 -10.48
N PRO A 347 0.29 -24.59 -9.92
CA PRO A 347 0.77 -25.76 -10.66
C PRO A 347 -0.32 -26.63 -11.30
N SER A 348 -1.57 -26.47 -10.86
CA SER A 348 -2.73 -27.15 -11.43
C SER A 348 -3.37 -26.36 -12.59
N GLY A 349 -2.84 -25.18 -12.92
CA GLY A 349 -3.35 -24.30 -13.97
C GLY A 349 -4.49 -23.38 -13.54
N ASN A 350 -4.82 -23.31 -12.25
CA ASN A 350 -5.92 -22.49 -11.76
C ASN A 350 -5.43 -21.11 -11.28
N LEU A 351 -6.29 -20.09 -11.41
CA LEU A 351 -6.04 -18.78 -10.82
C LEU A 351 -6.19 -18.85 -9.30
N GLU A 352 -5.17 -18.41 -8.58
CA GLU A 352 -5.11 -18.49 -7.12
C GLU A 352 -4.45 -17.23 -6.54
N ALA A 353 -5.02 -16.75 -5.45
CA ALA A 353 -4.40 -15.78 -4.58
C ALA A 353 -3.19 -16.40 -3.87
N TRP A 354 -2.15 -15.61 -3.66
CA TRP A 354 -0.96 -16.05 -2.94
C TRP A 354 -0.50 -14.99 -1.95
N ILE A 355 0.25 -15.46 -0.95
CA ILE A 355 1.03 -14.65 -0.02
C ILE A 355 2.49 -15.09 -0.10
N ALA A 356 3.39 -14.11 -0.11
CA ALA A 356 4.82 -14.32 -0.09
C ALA A 356 5.44 -13.42 0.99
N THR A 357 6.43 -13.93 1.70
CA THR A 357 7.26 -13.14 2.61
C THR A 357 8.68 -13.18 2.09
N LEU A 358 9.30 -12.02 1.94
CA LEU A 358 10.71 -11.91 1.58
C LEU A 358 11.59 -12.00 2.83
N SER A 359 12.78 -12.57 2.69
CA SER A 359 13.77 -12.50 3.77
C SER A 359 14.22 -11.07 3.99
N ALA A 360 14.22 -10.61 5.25
CA ALA A 360 14.90 -9.37 5.61
C ALA A 360 16.40 -9.54 5.35
N SER A 361 17.04 -8.57 4.69
CA SER A 361 18.50 -8.55 4.64
C SER A 361 19.01 -8.33 6.07
N SER A 362 19.77 -9.28 6.60
CA SER A 362 20.43 -9.08 7.90
C SER A 362 21.32 -7.84 7.79
N PRO A 363 21.23 -6.86 8.71
CA PRO A 363 22.24 -5.82 8.76
C PRO A 363 23.62 -6.49 8.86
N PRO A 364 24.67 -5.95 8.20
CA PRO A 364 26.01 -6.52 8.33
C PRO A 364 26.34 -6.61 9.83
N PRO A 365 26.93 -7.73 10.30
CA PRO A 365 27.25 -7.89 11.72
C PRO A 365 28.07 -6.68 12.15
N VAL A 366 27.57 -5.94 13.14
CA VAL A 366 28.30 -4.82 13.71
C VAL A 366 29.61 -5.41 14.23
N PRO A 367 30.80 -4.96 13.75
CA PRO A 367 32.04 -5.49 14.27
C PRO A 367 32.04 -5.24 15.77
N SER A 368 32.03 -6.32 16.56
CA SER A 368 32.12 -6.22 18.00
C SER A 368 33.40 -5.46 18.30
N LEU A 369 33.30 -4.23 18.79
CA LEU A 369 34.42 -3.59 19.43
C LEU A 369 34.70 -4.44 20.67
N GLY A 370 35.66 -5.36 20.54
CA GLY A 370 36.23 -6.04 21.69
C GLY A 370 36.64 -5.00 22.74
N PRO A 371 36.65 -5.34 24.03
CA PRO A 371 36.85 -4.37 25.10
C PRO A 371 38.12 -3.57 24.83
N VAL A 372 37.95 -2.31 24.40
CA VAL A 372 39.08 -1.41 24.17
C VAL A 372 39.62 -1.08 25.55
N GLY A 373 40.78 -1.64 25.87
CA GLY A 373 41.50 -1.33 27.09
C GLY A 373 41.66 0.17 27.23
N MET A 374 41.13 0.72 28.33
CA MET A 374 41.31 2.12 28.74
C MET A 374 42.82 2.43 28.76
N SER A 375 43.30 3.08 27.70
CA SER A 375 44.66 3.59 27.61
C SER A 375 44.56 5.11 27.60
N VAL A 376 45.00 5.70 28.70
CA VAL A 376 44.97 7.12 29.03
C VAL A 376 45.65 7.94 27.92
N LEU A 377 44.93 8.87 27.29
CA LEU A 377 45.54 9.96 26.53
C LEU A 377 45.42 11.27 27.32
N THR A 378 46.47 11.59 28.06
CA THR A 378 46.71 12.94 28.58
C THR A 378 47.32 13.82 27.50
N GLY A 379 46.66 14.93 27.19
CA GLY A 379 47.29 16.20 26.79
C GLY A 379 47.41 16.48 25.29
N LEU A 380 46.61 17.44 24.80
CA LEU A 380 47.11 18.77 24.43
C LEU A 380 45.93 19.73 24.20
N LEU A 381 45.81 20.75 25.05
CA LEU A 381 44.89 21.89 24.89
C LEU A 381 45.72 23.12 24.53
N LEU A 382 45.51 23.68 23.34
CA LEU A 382 45.87 25.05 22.90
C LEU A 382 45.17 25.22 21.54
N GLY A 383 44.31 26.17 21.24
CA GLY A 383 43.78 27.35 21.91
C GLY A 383 43.13 28.23 20.84
N ILE A 384 42.32 29.22 21.27
CA ILE A 384 41.81 30.38 20.50
C ILE A 384 40.56 30.06 19.63
N GLY A 385 39.43 30.75 19.71
CA GLY A 385 39.04 31.94 20.47
C GLY A 385 37.69 32.43 19.95
N LEU A 386 36.73 32.67 20.85
CA LEU A 386 35.46 33.36 20.60
C LEU A 386 35.71 34.85 20.25
N ALA A 387 34.96 35.39 19.28
CA ALA A 387 34.46 36.77 19.35
C ALA A 387 33.30 37.01 18.38
N ALA A 388 32.24 37.63 18.90
CA ALA A 388 30.97 37.90 18.24
C ALA A 388 30.86 39.35 17.70
N SER A 389 29.99 39.50 16.70
CA SER A 389 29.19 40.70 16.35
C SER A 389 29.88 42.00 15.91
N ARG A 390 29.43 42.56 14.77
CA ARG A 390 28.64 43.82 14.72
C ARG A 390 28.31 44.27 13.28
N LEU A 391 27.01 44.55 13.09
CA LEU A 391 26.35 45.52 12.22
C LEU A 391 27.15 46.82 11.90
N ARG A 392 27.15 47.28 10.64
CA ARG A 392 26.36 48.43 10.07
C ARG A 392 27.03 49.15 8.86
N SER A 393 26.23 49.34 7.80
CA SER A 393 26.04 50.52 6.91
C SER A 393 27.18 51.19 6.11
N ARG A 394 27.04 51.11 4.76
CA ARG A 394 26.98 52.18 3.71
C ARG A 394 28.18 53.13 3.50
N PRO A 395 28.33 53.81 2.33
CA PRO A 395 27.31 54.42 1.43
C PRO A 395 26.50 53.47 0.55
#